data_AF-A0A8J2NR78-F1
#
_entry.id   AF-A0A8J2NR78-F1
#
_cell.length_a   1.000
_cell.length_b   1.000
_cell.length_c   1.000
_cell.angle_alpha   90.00
_cell.angle_beta   90.00
_cell.angle_gamma   90.00
#
_symmetry.space_group_name_H-M   'P 1'
#
loop_
_entity.id
_entity.type
_entity.pdbx_description
1 polymer ?
#
loop_
_entity_poly.entity_id
_entity_poly.type
_entity_poly.pdbx_seq_one_letter_code
_entity_poly.pdbx_strand_id
1 'polypeptide(L)'
;MEASNLVFLVLSVILSLVILETQAQLPEEDVPSGLQHLLKWDLDTWKPPQEIADDFPYYLSGFGEDNRPIWVLEFGKWDIPGMLARGSKWEKILDKHVDQWLWRMWKSLGLKSDPKDPVTEALVIVDMEGYGFKQLNSSEAMAFVVRKMRLVTLTLRFAFEAYAINTNFVGDAFLRILRPILGKDFEKLDIYGTNPAKWRPIVLRHIPRDQIRESYGGKKNFKPFWTSSENSFPETP
;
A
#
# COMPACT_ATOMS: atom_id res chain seq x y z
N MET A 1 -31.84 26.15 42.01
CA MET A 1 -32.37 25.27 40.96
C MET A 1 -32.25 26.05 39.64
N GLU A 2 -31.81 25.38 38.57
CA GLU A 2 -31.94 25.75 37.14
C GLU A 2 -30.73 26.21 36.30
N ALA A 3 -29.70 26.91 36.78
CA ALA A 3 -28.62 27.36 35.87
C ALA A 3 -27.47 26.34 35.66
N SER A 4 -27.00 25.67 36.72
CA SER A 4 -25.79 24.84 36.64
C SER A 4 -25.97 23.49 35.94
N ASN A 5 -27.17 22.90 35.98
CA ASN A 5 -27.41 21.59 35.35
C ASN A 5 -27.60 21.70 33.83
N LEU A 6 -28.09 22.84 33.33
CA LEU A 6 -28.29 23.07 31.89
C LEU A 6 -26.94 23.29 31.17
N VAL A 7 -26.01 24.02 31.79
CA VAL A 7 -24.66 24.24 31.26
C VAL A 7 -23.86 22.93 31.22
N PHE A 8 -24.00 22.07 32.23
CA PHE A 8 -23.34 20.77 32.26
C PHE A 8 -23.90 19.80 31.20
N LEU A 9 -25.23 19.81 30.97
CA LEU A 9 -25.85 18.99 29.95
C LEU A 9 -25.47 19.45 28.53
N VAL A 10 -25.48 20.76 28.27
CA VAL A 10 -25.09 21.34 26.97
C VAL A 10 -23.61 21.11 26.68
N LEU A 11 -22.72 21.26 27.68
CA LEU A 11 -21.31 20.93 27.50
C LEU A 11 -21.09 19.43 27.31
N SER A 12 -21.82 18.54 27.98
CA SER A 12 -21.69 17.10 27.76
C SER A 12 -22.20 16.66 26.38
N VAL A 13 -23.24 17.30 25.85
CA VAL A 13 -23.80 17.02 24.52
C VAL A 13 -22.90 17.59 23.42
N ILE A 14 -22.32 18.78 23.59
CA ILE A 14 -21.33 19.33 22.64
C ILE A 14 -20.02 18.53 22.70
N LEU A 15 -19.58 18.12 23.89
CA LEU A 15 -18.38 17.28 24.03
C LEU A 15 -18.62 15.87 23.48
N SER A 16 -19.86 15.37 23.50
CA SER A 16 -20.24 14.11 22.83
C SER A 16 -20.36 14.29 21.31
N LEU A 17 -20.90 15.41 20.82
CA LEU A 17 -21.02 15.70 19.39
C LEU A 17 -19.67 16.02 18.72
N VAL A 18 -18.70 16.59 19.46
CA VAL A 18 -17.36 16.91 18.95
C VAL A 18 -16.39 15.74 19.08
N ILE A 19 -16.62 14.79 19.99
CA ILE A 19 -15.71 13.65 20.21
C ILE A 19 -16.19 12.36 19.51
N LEU A 20 -17.49 12.19 19.22
CA LEU A 20 -17.99 10.98 18.55
C LEU A 20 -18.12 11.05 17.03
N GLU A 21 -18.32 12.23 16.43
CA GLU A 21 -18.79 12.27 15.03
C GLU A 21 -17.70 12.47 13.98
N THR A 22 -16.43 12.51 14.41
CA THR A 22 -15.28 12.37 13.50
C THR A 22 -14.39 11.24 13.97
N GLN A 23 -14.99 10.05 14.12
CA GLN A 23 -14.21 8.84 13.95
C GLN A 23 -13.55 8.92 12.58
N ALA A 24 -12.22 8.87 12.57
CA ALA A 24 -11.35 9.08 11.43
C ALA A 24 -11.45 7.94 10.40
N GLN A 25 -12.63 7.76 9.81
CA GLN A 25 -12.78 7.16 8.50
C GLN A 25 -12.82 8.31 7.51
N LEU A 26 -11.92 8.30 6.53
CA LEU A 26 -12.04 9.19 5.39
C LEU A 26 -13.46 9.00 4.82
N PRO A 27 -14.31 10.06 4.79
CA PRO A 27 -15.64 9.96 4.24
C PRO A 27 -15.59 9.29 2.86
N GLU A 28 -16.59 8.48 2.48
CA GLU A 28 -16.64 7.92 1.11
C GLU A 28 -16.58 9.02 0.03
N GLU A 29 -16.97 10.25 0.39
CA GLU A 29 -16.88 11.46 -0.43
C GLU A 29 -15.43 11.95 -0.68
N ASP A 30 -14.46 11.53 0.14
CA ASP A 30 -13.03 11.87 0.04
C ASP A 30 -12.20 10.80 -0.68
N VAL A 31 -12.85 9.78 -1.27
CA VAL A 31 -12.16 8.75 -2.06
C VAL A 31 -11.62 9.40 -3.35
N PRO A 32 -10.30 9.30 -3.62
CA PRO A 32 -9.71 9.85 -4.83
C PRO A 32 -10.46 9.40 -6.08
N SER A 33 -10.65 10.29 -7.05
CA SER A 33 -11.43 10.00 -8.27
C SER A 33 -10.97 8.73 -8.99
N GLY A 34 -9.67 8.45 -8.97
CA GLY A 34 -9.11 7.22 -9.51
C GLY A 34 -9.58 5.95 -8.79
N LEU A 35 -9.91 6.00 -7.49
CA LEU A 35 -10.35 4.85 -6.69
C LEU A 35 -11.88 4.73 -6.62
N GLN A 36 -12.64 5.72 -7.08
CA GLN A 36 -14.11 5.66 -7.04
C GLN A 36 -14.70 4.44 -7.76
N HIS A 37 -14.06 3.97 -8.83
CA HIS A 37 -14.46 2.75 -9.52
C HIS A 37 -14.36 1.48 -8.66
N LEU A 38 -13.63 1.54 -7.53
CA LEU A 38 -13.49 0.46 -6.57
C LEU A 38 -14.64 0.40 -5.56
N LEU A 39 -15.37 1.49 -5.32
CA LEU A 39 -16.48 1.55 -4.35
C LEU A 39 -17.61 0.58 -4.66
N LYS A 40 -17.74 0.16 -5.93
CA LYS A 40 -18.70 -0.88 -6.35
C LYS A 40 -18.32 -2.29 -5.88
N TRP A 41 -17.11 -2.47 -5.37
CA TRP A 41 -16.59 -3.76 -4.92
C TRP A 41 -16.44 -3.77 -3.41
N ASP A 42 -16.94 -4.83 -2.78
CA ASP A 42 -16.59 -5.12 -1.39
C ASP A 42 -15.17 -5.69 -1.34
N LEU A 43 -14.16 -4.81 -1.30
CA LEU A 43 -12.75 -5.16 -1.22
C LEU A 43 -12.28 -5.38 0.23
N ASP A 44 -13.04 -4.91 1.22
CA ASP A 44 -12.67 -5.06 2.62
C ASP A 44 -12.87 -6.51 3.09
N THR A 45 -13.97 -7.14 2.68
CA THR A 45 -14.29 -8.53 3.06
C THR A 45 -13.87 -9.57 2.02
N TRP A 46 -13.45 -9.14 0.82
CA TRP A 46 -13.04 -10.07 -0.22
C TRP A 46 -11.78 -10.83 0.18
N LYS A 47 -11.83 -12.16 0.09
CA LYS A 47 -10.71 -13.04 0.38
C LYS A 47 -10.09 -13.52 -0.93
N PRO A 48 -8.82 -13.18 -1.22
CA PRO A 48 -8.14 -13.77 -2.35
C PRO A 48 -8.03 -15.29 -2.14
N PRO A 49 -8.09 -16.10 -3.22
CA PRO A 49 -7.65 -17.48 -3.14
C PRO A 49 -6.23 -17.57 -2.56
N GLN A 50 -5.95 -18.60 -1.76
CA GLN A 50 -4.65 -18.74 -1.09
C GLN A 50 -3.47 -18.65 -2.07
N GLU A 51 -3.61 -19.29 -3.24
CA GLU A 51 -2.61 -19.22 -4.32
C GLU A 51 -2.29 -17.78 -4.74
N ILE A 52 -3.28 -16.89 -4.78
CA ILE A 52 -3.08 -15.48 -5.14
C ILE A 52 -2.41 -14.73 -3.99
N ALA A 53 -2.82 -15.00 -2.75
CA ALA A 53 -2.21 -14.36 -1.58
C ALA A 53 -0.73 -14.72 -1.43
N ASP A 54 -0.37 -15.97 -1.74
CA ASP A 54 0.98 -16.52 -1.62
C ASP A 54 1.89 -16.15 -2.80
N ASP A 55 1.36 -16.21 -4.04
CA ASP A 55 2.13 -15.92 -5.26
C ASP A 55 2.28 -14.41 -5.51
N PHE A 56 1.38 -13.58 -4.95
CA PHE A 56 1.38 -12.12 -5.09
C PHE A 56 1.43 -11.42 -3.73
N PRO A 57 2.50 -11.63 -2.94
CA PRO A 57 2.60 -11.13 -1.59
C PRO A 57 2.76 -9.61 -1.54
N TYR A 58 1.96 -9.00 -0.68
CA TYR A 58 2.12 -7.63 -0.19
C TYR A 58 1.64 -7.56 1.25
N TYR A 59 2.17 -6.63 2.03
CA TYR A 59 1.79 -6.49 3.43
C TYR A 59 1.97 -5.07 3.96
N LEU A 60 1.17 -4.71 4.96
CA LEU A 60 1.36 -3.51 5.76
C LEU A 60 2.29 -3.87 6.91
N SER A 61 3.51 -3.34 6.84
CA SER A 61 4.56 -3.63 7.80
C SER A 61 4.21 -3.05 9.16
N GLY A 62 3.89 -1.76 9.18
CA GLY A 62 3.67 -0.97 10.39
C GLY A 62 3.62 0.50 10.04
N PHE A 63 4.11 1.35 10.94
CA PHE A 63 4.10 2.80 10.76
C PHE A 63 5.48 3.40 11.01
N GLY A 64 5.83 4.41 10.21
CA GLY A 64 7.03 5.23 10.40
C GLY A 64 6.93 6.09 11.66
N GLU A 65 8.02 6.78 12.00
CA GLU A 65 8.03 7.75 13.12
C GLU A 65 7.10 8.94 12.88
N ASP A 66 6.82 9.25 11.61
CA ASP A 66 5.90 10.28 11.13
C ASP A 66 4.48 9.76 10.89
N ASN A 67 4.13 8.60 11.47
CA ASN A 67 2.85 7.92 11.31
C ASN A 67 2.49 7.48 9.88
N ARG A 68 3.39 7.61 8.89
CA ARG A 68 3.13 7.10 7.54
C ARG A 68 3.03 5.56 7.57
N PRO A 69 2.00 4.96 6.94
CA PRO A 69 1.92 3.51 6.82
C PRO A 69 3.05 3.00 5.92
N ILE A 70 3.66 1.89 6.31
CA ILE A 70 4.78 1.28 5.58
C ILE A 70 4.29 0.03 4.86
N TRP A 71 4.16 0.11 3.55
CA TRP A 71 3.80 -1.01 2.69
C TRP A 71 5.03 -1.68 2.11
N VAL A 72 4.98 -3.02 2.03
CA VAL A 72 5.99 -3.81 1.33
C VAL A 72 5.32 -4.63 0.25
N LEU A 73 5.82 -4.47 -0.97
CA LEU A 73 5.43 -5.20 -2.15
C LEU A 73 6.60 -6.09 -2.58
N GLU A 74 6.46 -7.41 -2.41
CA GLU A 74 7.47 -8.38 -2.82
C GLU A 74 7.36 -8.67 -4.33
N PHE A 75 7.48 -7.62 -5.14
CA PHE A 75 7.14 -7.61 -6.57
C PHE A 75 7.94 -8.63 -7.39
N GLY A 76 9.20 -8.87 -7.04
CA GLY A 76 10.03 -9.86 -7.75
C GLY A 76 9.50 -11.30 -7.65
N LYS A 77 8.64 -11.61 -6.67
CA LYS A 77 7.97 -12.91 -6.54
C LYS A 77 6.71 -13.06 -7.41
N TRP A 78 6.16 -11.95 -7.90
CA TRP A 78 4.88 -11.96 -8.61
C TRP A 78 5.01 -12.64 -9.98
N ASP A 79 4.39 -13.82 -10.14
CA ASP A 79 4.34 -14.53 -11.43
C ASP A 79 3.15 -14.09 -12.28
N ILE A 80 3.10 -12.81 -12.64
CA ILE A 80 2.05 -12.24 -13.49
C ILE A 80 1.89 -13.04 -14.80
N PRO A 81 2.96 -13.36 -15.57
CA PRO A 81 2.81 -14.14 -16.80
C PRO A 81 2.17 -15.51 -16.55
N GLY A 82 2.61 -16.21 -15.52
CA GLY A 82 2.06 -17.52 -15.16
C GLY A 82 0.59 -17.45 -14.78
N MET A 83 0.17 -16.41 -14.06
CA MET A 83 -1.22 -16.22 -13.66
C MET A 83 -2.12 -15.86 -14.84
N LEU A 84 -1.67 -14.97 -15.73
CA LEU A 84 -2.41 -14.62 -16.95
C LEU A 84 -2.57 -15.82 -17.89
N ALA A 85 -1.57 -16.71 -17.97
CA ALA A 85 -1.63 -17.93 -18.76
C ALA A 85 -2.71 -18.92 -18.27
N ARG A 86 -3.20 -18.81 -17.02
CA ARG A 86 -4.31 -19.61 -16.50
C ARG A 86 -5.68 -19.14 -17.01
N GLY A 87 -5.73 -18.03 -17.74
CA GLY A 87 -6.93 -17.53 -18.43
C GLY A 87 -7.66 -16.41 -17.69
N SER A 88 -8.70 -15.89 -18.34
CA SER A 88 -9.39 -14.63 -17.97
C SER A 88 -9.99 -14.61 -16.57
N LYS A 89 -10.40 -15.78 -16.02
CA LYS A 89 -10.87 -15.88 -14.63
C LYS A 89 -9.76 -15.48 -13.66
N TRP A 90 -8.55 -15.98 -13.88
CA TRP A 90 -7.40 -15.72 -13.02
C TRP A 90 -6.83 -14.32 -13.21
N GLU A 91 -6.86 -13.79 -14.45
CA GLU A 91 -6.59 -12.36 -14.67
C GLU A 91 -7.52 -11.48 -13.83
N LYS A 92 -8.83 -11.74 -13.82
CA LYS A 92 -9.79 -10.95 -13.01
C LYS A 92 -9.53 -11.05 -11.50
N ILE A 93 -9.12 -12.22 -11.02
CA ILE A 93 -8.78 -12.43 -9.61
C ILE A 93 -7.52 -11.64 -9.26
N LEU A 94 -6.49 -11.71 -10.11
CA LEU A 94 -5.26 -10.92 -9.94
C LEU A 94 -5.55 -9.41 -9.99
N ASP A 95 -6.38 -8.98 -10.96
CA ASP A 95 -6.79 -7.59 -11.13
C ASP A 95 -7.47 -7.06 -9.86
N LYS A 96 -8.39 -7.85 -9.27
CA LYS A 96 -9.06 -7.55 -8.00
C LYS A 96 -8.11 -7.57 -6.79
N HIS A 97 -7.11 -8.46 -6.78
CA HIS A 97 -6.09 -8.52 -5.73
C HIS A 97 -5.23 -7.27 -5.68
N VAL A 98 -4.81 -6.77 -6.85
CA VAL A 98 -4.09 -5.51 -6.96
C VAL A 98 -4.98 -4.34 -6.56
N ASP A 99 -6.25 -4.32 -6.95
CA ASP A 99 -7.19 -3.26 -6.55
C ASP A 99 -7.43 -3.25 -5.03
N GLN A 100 -7.52 -4.43 -4.41
CA GLN A 100 -7.61 -4.57 -2.96
C GLN A 100 -6.37 -4.01 -2.26
N TRP A 101 -5.17 -4.23 -2.79
CA TRP A 101 -3.95 -3.61 -2.26
C TRP A 101 -4.04 -2.08 -2.31
N LEU A 102 -4.42 -1.50 -3.44
CA LEU A 102 -4.55 -0.05 -3.59
C LEU A 102 -5.59 0.55 -2.64
N TRP A 103 -6.74 -0.13 -2.51
CA TRP A 103 -7.79 0.24 -1.57
C TRP A 103 -7.29 0.25 -0.12
N ARG A 104 -6.63 -0.82 0.30
CA ARG A 104 -6.09 -0.95 1.66
C ARG A 104 -4.96 0.04 1.93
N MET A 105 -4.12 0.32 0.95
CA MET A 105 -3.09 1.34 1.06
C MET A 105 -3.68 2.72 1.29
N TRP A 106 -4.71 3.10 0.53
CA TRP A 106 -5.41 4.36 0.76
C TRP A 106 -6.07 4.41 2.16
N LYS A 107 -6.80 3.37 2.58
CA LYS A 107 -7.38 3.30 3.93
C LYS A 107 -6.34 3.39 5.03
N SER A 108 -5.15 2.82 4.81
CA SER A 108 -4.07 2.83 5.80
C SER A 108 -3.58 4.23 6.16
N LEU A 109 -3.77 5.22 5.27
CA LEU A 109 -3.47 6.62 5.56
C LEU A 109 -4.28 7.15 6.74
N GLY A 110 -5.54 6.70 6.88
CA GLY A 110 -6.43 7.11 7.98
C GLY A 110 -6.12 6.45 9.33
N LEU A 111 -5.36 5.35 9.38
CA LEU A 111 -5.20 4.56 10.61
C LEU A 111 -4.48 5.30 11.76
N LYS A 112 -3.59 6.23 11.43
CA LYS A 112 -2.85 7.06 12.39
C LYS A 112 -2.86 8.55 12.01
N SER A 113 -3.81 8.95 11.18
CA SER A 113 -3.96 10.35 10.77
C SER A 113 -4.61 11.18 11.88
N ASP A 114 -4.07 12.35 12.17
CA ASP A 114 -4.72 13.36 13.02
C ASP A 114 -5.39 14.41 12.11
N PRO A 115 -6.64 14.83 12.35
CA PRO A 115 -7.26 15.90 11.57
C PRO A 115 -6.44 17.21 11.49
N LYS A 116 -5.57 17.48 12.47
CA LYS A 116 -4.68 18.65 12.51
C LYS A 116 -3.33 18.41 11.83
N ASP A 117 -2.94 17.15 11.64
CA ASP A 117 -1.70 16.75 10.98
C ASP A 117 -1.97 15.49 10.13
N PRO A 118 -2.63 15.68 8.98
CA PRO A 118 -3.14 14.55 8.21
C PRO A 118 -1.99 13.79 7.55
N VAL A 119 -1.99 12.47 7.75
CA VAL A 119 -1.11 11.56 7.02
C VAL A 119 -1.65 11.40 5.60
N THR A 120 -0.92 11.94 4.62
CA THR A 120 -1.32 11.95 3.21
C THR A 120 -0.51 11.00 2.34
N GLU A 121 0.64 10.52 2.82
CA GLU A 121 1.57 9.67 2.09
C GLU A 121 1.92 8.38 2.84
N ALA A 122 2.11 7.30 2.08
CA ALA A 122 2.65 6.03 2.54
C ALA A 122 4.13 5.89 2.17
N LEU A 123 4.86 5.06 2.91
CA LEU A 123 6.18 4.59 2.50
C LEU A 123 6.03 3.22 1.83
N VAL A 124 6.52 3.06 0.61
CA VAL A 124 6.38 1.81 -0.16
C VAL A 124 7.74 1.21 -0.47
N ILE A 125 8.01 0.02 0.04
CA ILE A 125 9.16 -0.79 -0.37
C ILE A 125 8.72 -1.71 -1.50
N VAL A 126 9.38 -1.60 -2.64
CA VAL A 126 9.22 -2.52 -3.77
C VAL A 126 10.45 -3.42 -3.81
N ASP A 127 10.29 -4.66 -3.36
CA ASP A 127 11.37 -5.65 -3.40
C ASP A 127 11.39 -6.34 -4.77
N MET A 128 12.44 -6.06 -5.53
CA MET A 128 12.65 -6.59 -6.88
C MET A 128 13.41 -7.93 -6.87
N GLU A 129 13.70 -8.51 -5.70
CA GLU A 129 14.37 -9.81 -5.61
C GLU A 129 13.56 -10.90 -6.32
N GLY A 130 14.19 -11.58 -7.29
CA GLY A 130 13.56 -12.60 -8.13
C GLY A 130 12.95 -12.09 -9.43
N TYR A 131 12.87 -10.76 -9.64
CA TYR A 131 12.39 -10.21 -10.90
C TYR A 131 13.35 -10.58 -12.05
N GLY A 132 12.79 -11.11 -13.15
CA GLY A 132 13.59 -11.67 -14.24
C GLY A 132 12.95 -11.54 -15.62
N PHE A 133 13.62 -12.13 -16.61
CA PHE A 133 13.23 -12.02 -18.03
C PHE A 133 11.87 -12.61 -18.34
N LYS A 134 11.41 -13.62 -17.57
CA LYS A 134 10.08 -14.20 -17.74
C LYS A 134 9.00 -13.12 -17.61
N GLN A 135 9.12 -12.26 -16.60
CA GLN A 135 8.21 -11.15 -16.36
C GLN A 135 8.35 -10.07 -17.44
N LEU A 136 9.59 -9.68 -17.77
CA LEU A 136 9.86 -8.59 -18.71
C LEU A 136 9.45 -8.92 -20.15
N ASN A 137 9.59 -10.18 -20.59
CA ASN A 137 9.36 -10.59 -21.98
C ASN A 137 7.89 -10.95 -22.29
N SER A 138 7.00 -10.99 -21.30
CA SER A 138 5.57 -11.22 -21.55
C SER A 138 4.88 -9.91 -21.87
N SER A 139 4.40 -9.77 -23.11
CA SER A 139 3.62 -8.62 -23.57
C SER A 139 2.34 -8.43 -22.75
N GLU A 140 1.68 -9.53 -22.38
CA GLU A 140 0.44 -9.53 -21.61
C GLU A 140 0.71 -9.06 -20.19
N ALA A 141 1.77 -9.56 -19.55
CA ALA A 141 2.16 -9.14 -18.21
C ALA A 141 2.58 -7.66 -18.19
N MET A 142 3.36 -7.22 -19.18
CA MET A 142 3.72 -5.81 -19.31
C MET A 142 2.49 -4.93 -19.55
N ALA A 143 1.56 -5.34 -20.41
CA ALA A 143 0.31 -4.61 -20.63
C ALA A 143 -0.53 -4.51 -19.34
N PHE A 144 -0.62 -5.60 -18.57
CA PHE A 144 -1.29 -5.62 -17.27
C PHE A 144 -0.63 -4.64 -16.28
N VAL A 145 0.69 -4.69 -16.13
CA VAL A 145 1.44 -3.79 -15.23
C VAL A 145 1.27 -2.34 -15.67
N VAL A 146 1.44 -2.03 -16.96
CA VAL A 146 1.27 -0.66 -17.47
C VAL A 146 -0.15 -0.14 -17.20
N ARG A 147 -1.18 -0.98 -17.39
CA ARG A 147 -2.57 -0.65 -17.08
C ARG A 147 -2.74 -0.31 -15.60
N LYS A 148 -2.20 -1.14 -14.70
CA LYS A 148 -2.27 -0.90 -13.25
C LYS A 148 -1.44 0.30 -12.80
N MET A 149 -0.24 0.51 -13.34
CA MET A 149 0.59 1.67 -12.99
C MET A 149 -0.05 2.99 -13.41
N ARG A 150 -0.74 3.05 -14.57
CA ARG A 150 -1.53 4.22 -14.95
C ARG A 150 -2.65 4.50 -13.96
N LEU A 151 -3.31 3.44 -13.47
CA LEU A 151 -4.33 3.58 -12.45
C LEU A 151 -3.73 4.17 -11.17
N VAL A 152 -2.60 3.63 -10.69
CA VAL A 152 -1.87 4.16 -9.52
C VAL A 152 -1.49 5.64 -9.68
N THR A 153 -0.95 6.04 -10.83
CA THR A 153 -0.61 7.44 -11.10
C THR A 153 -1.83 8.34 -11.10
N LEU A 154 -2.99 7.86 -11.55
CA LEU A 154 -4.23 8.65 -11.50
C LEU A 154 -4.86 8.69 -10.10
N THR A 155 -4.68 7.65 -9.29
CA THR A 155 -5.33 7.47 -7.99
C THR A 155 -4.54 8.05 -6.82
N LEU A 156 -3.22 7.81 -6.80
CA LEU A 156 -2.36 7.90 -5.61
C LEU A 156 -1.14 8.79 -5.85
N ARG A 157 -1.25 9.67 -6.84
CA ARG A 157 -0.22 10.62 -7.29
C ARG A 157 0.49 11.39 -6.16
N PHE A 158 -0.21 11.60 -5.06
CA PHE A 158 0.26 12.35 -3.89
C PHE A 158 0.40 11.49 -2.63
N ALA A 159 0.35 10.16 -2.75
CA ALA A 159 0.13 9.29 -1.61
C ALA A 159 1.27 8.32 -1.32
N PHE A 160 2.45 8.46 -1.95
CA PHE A 160 3.60 7.65 -1.57
C PHE A 160 4.97 8.24 -1.89
N GLU A 161 5.95 7.84 -1.07
CA GLU A 161 7.39 7.80 -1.34
C GLU A 161 7.80 6.32 -1.46
N ALA A 162 8.65 5.97 -2.43
CA ALA A 162 8.95 4.58 -2.74
C ALA A 162 10.45 4.25 -2.86
N TYR A 163 10.81 3.05 -2.40
CA TYR A 163 12.16 2.48 -2.52
C TYR A 163 12.10 1.15 -3.28
N ALA A 164 12.65 1.11 -4.50
CA ALA A 164 12.90 -0.14 -5.21
C ALA A 164 14.24 -0.73 -4.76
N ILE A 165 14.21 -1.84 -4.04
CA ILE A 165 15.41 -2.52 -3.52
C ILE A 165 15.64 -3.85 -4.23
N ASN A 166 16.83 -4.41 -4.07
CA ASN A 166 17.23 -5.65 -4.73
C ASN A 166 17.07 -5.60 -6.27
N THR A 167 17.20 -4.42 -6.86
CA THR A 167 17.01 -4.21 -8.29
C THR A 167 18.22 -4.74 -9.06
N ASN A 168 18.05 -5.86 -9.76
CA ASN A 168 19.04 -6.34 -10.72
C ASN A 168 18.94 -5.58 -12.06
N PHE A 169 19.77 -5.91 -13.05
CA PHE A 169 19.75 -5.21 -14.34
C PHE A 169 18.43 -5.37 -15.12
N VAL A 170 17.70 -6.47 -14.91
CA VAL A 170 16.39 -6.71 -15.54
C VAL A 170 15.32 -5.83 -14.89
N GLY A 171 15.35 -5.71 -13.56
CA GLY A 171 14.51 -4.77 -12.81
C GLY A 171 14.77 -3.32 -13.20
N ASP A 172 16.04 -2.94 -13.39
CA ASP A 172 16.40 -1.59 -13.86
C ASP A 172 15.84 -1.32 -15.27
N ALA A 173 15.96 -2.29 -16.19
CA ALA A 173 15.35 -2.19 -17.51
C ALA A 173 13.83 -2.04 -17.46
N PHE A 174 13.16 -2.80 -16.61
CA PHE A 174 11.72 -2.69 -16.36
C PHE A 174 11.32 -1.30 -15.83
N LEU A 175 12.03 -0.78 -14.82
CA LEU A 175 11.74 0.55 -14.25
C LEU A 175 11.96 1.67 -15.28
N ARG A 176 12.94 1.54 -16.17
CA ARG A 176 13.12 2.48 -17.29
C ARG A 176 11.94 2.47 -18.26
N ILE A 177 11.30 1.33 -18.50
CA ILE A 177 10.08 1.23 -19.31
C ILE A 177 8.89 1.90 -18.60
N LEU A 178 8.82 1.80 -17.27
CA LEU A 178 7.76 2.45 -16.49
C LEU A 178 7.93 3.95 -16.32
N ARG A 179 9.15 4.48 -16.43
CA ARG A 179 9.44 5.93 -16.31
C ARG A 179 8.48 6.84 -17.08
N PRO A 180 8.23 6.66 -18.40
CA PRO A 180 7.30 7.53 -19.14
C PRO A 180 5.84 7.42 -18.66
N ILE A 181 5.45 6.32 -18.02
CA ILE A 181 4.09 6.12 -17.48
C ILE A 181 3.94 6.83 -16.14
N LEU A 182 4.97 6.74 -15.29
CA LEU A 182 5.01 7.37 -13.98
C LEU A 182 5.26 8.88 -14.06
N GLY A 183 5.95 9.36 -15.11
CA GLY A 183 6.21 10.78 -15.30
C GLY A 183 6.97 11.37 -14.11
N LYS A 184 6.41 12.43 -13.49
CA LYS A 184 7.01 13.10 -12.32
C LYS A 184 7.01 12.21 -11.07
N ASP A 185 6.08 11.27 -10.95
CA ASP A 185 6.02 10.39 -9.78
C ASP A 185 7.18 9.39 -9.77
N PHE A 186 7.85 9.20 -10.92
CA PHE A 186 9.09 8.44 -10.98
C PHE A 186 10.21 9.07 -10.14
N GLU A 187 10.18 10.40 -9.92
CA GLU A 187 11.16 11.09 -9.07
C GLU A 187 11.00 10.76 -7.59
N LYS A 188 9.84 10.23 -7.18
CA LYS A 188 9.58 9.73 -5.82
C LYS A 188 10.04 8.28 -5.62
N LEU A 189 10.59 7.66 -6.67
CA LEU A 189 11.10 6.29 -6.64
C LEU A 189 12.63 6.32 -6.59
N ASP A 190 13.16 5.97 -5.43
CA ASP A 190 14.59 5.71 -5.27
C ASP A 190 14.91 4.26 -5.63
N ILE A 191 15.89 4.06 -6.50
CA ILE A 191 16.26 2.74 -7.03
C ILE A 191 17.61 2.32 -6.47
N TYR A 192 17.62 1.19 -5.78
CA TYR A 192 18.80 0.56 -5.23
C TYR A 192 19.03 -0.83 -5.80
N GLY A 193 20.30 -1.12 -6.07
CA GLY A 193 20.73 -2.42 -6.57
C GLY A 193 20.66 -3.55 -5.53
N THR A 194 21.28 -4.69 -5.84
CA THR A 194 21.27 -5.90 -5.00
C THR A 194 22.15 -5.85 -3.77
N ASN A 195 22.92 -4.78 -3.54
CA ASN A 195 23.81 -4.69 -2.39
C ASN A 195 23.07 -4.16 -1.14
N PRO A 196 22.80 -5.00 -0.12
CA PRO A 196 22.08 -4.60 1.08
C PRO A 196 22.78 -3.53 1.91
N ALA A 197 24.12 -3.44 1.85
CA ALA A 197 24.86 -2.40 2.56
C ALA A 197 24.53 -0.98 2.04
N LYS A 198 24.00 -0.86 0.81
CA LYS A 198 23.60 0.42 0.23
C LYS A 198 22.17 0.81 0.55
N TRP A 199 21.22 -0.13 0.45
CA TRP A 199 19.80 0.18 0.62
C TRP A 199 19.29 0.04 2.05
N ARG A 200 19.84 -0.89 2.87
CA ARG A 200 19.37 -1.07 4.26
C ARG A 200 19.49 0.19 5.10
N PRO A 201 20.58 0.97 5.05
CA PRO A 201 20.66 2.21 5.83
C PRO A 201 19.59 3.25 5.45
N ILE A 202 19.14 3.25 4.20
CA ILE A 202 18.09 4.17 3.73
C ILE A 202 16.73 3.71 4.24
N VAL A 203 16.41 2.42 4.07
CA VAL A 203 15.17 1.81 4.62
C VAL A 203 15.06 2.08 6.12
N LEU A 204 16.14 1.85 6.87
CA LEU A 204 16.18 2.03 8.32
C LEU A 204 16.27 3.49 8.78
N ARG A 205 16.44 4.45 7.87
CA ARG A 205 16.35 5.88 8.21
C ARG A 205 14.91 6.30 8.43
N HIS A 206 13.99 5.72 7.68
CA HIS A 206 12.57 6.10 7.68
C HIS A 206 11.69 5.09 8.41
N ILE A 207 12.17 3.87 8.61
CA ILE A 207 11.40 2.76 9.15
C ILE A 207 12.04 2.25 10.44
N PRO A 208 11.32 2.32 11.58
CA PRO A 208 11.79 1.75 12.83
C PRO A 208 12.09 0.26 12.68
N ARG A 209 13.18 -0.21 13.28
CA ARG A 209 13.66 -1.60 13.13
C ARG A 209 12.66 -2.66 13.60
N ASP A 210 11.79 -2.32 14.53
CA ASP A 210 10.73 -3.19 15.03
C ASP A 210 9.47 -3.18 14.15
N GLN A 211 9.40 -2.29 13.15
CA GLN A 211 8.31 -2.17 12.18
C GLN A 211 8.65 -2.82 10.83
N ILE A 212 9.74 -3.58 10.73
CA ILE A 212 10.12 -4.28 9.48
C ILE A 212 10.82 -5.63 9.74
N ARG A 213 10.78 -6.52 8.75
CA ARG A 213 11.43 -7.86 8.78
C ARG A 213 12.95 -7.76 8.85
N GLU A 214 13.56 -8.79 9.44
CA GLU A 214 15.03 -8.97 9.48
C GLU A 214 15.68 -8.98 8.09
N SER A 215 15.02 -9.52 7.07
CA SER A 215 15.52 -9.51 5.68
C SER A 215 15.85 -8.09 5.19
N TYR A 216 15.07 -7.10 5.65
CA TYR A 216 15.25 -5.67 5.36
C TYR A 216 16.05 -4.90 6.43
N GLY A 217 16.61 -5.60 7.43
CA GLY A 217 17.42 -5.01 8.50
C GLY A 217 16.68 -4.76 9.82
N GLY A 218 15.44 -5.23 9.94
CA GLY A 218 14.63 -5.13 11.16
C GLY A 218 14.80 -6.30 12.14
N LYS A 219 13.73 -6.66 12.87
CA LYS A 219 13.76 -7.71 13.91
C LYS A 219 13.41 -9.10 13.38
N LYS A 220 14.05 -10.14 13.93
CA LYS A 220 13.85 -11.57 13.58
C LYS A 220 12.42 -12.08 13.75
N ASN A 221 11.72 -11.62 14.80
CA ASN A 221 10.35 -12.03 15.11
C ASN A 221 9.31 -10.98 14.70
N PHE A 222 9.64 -10.15 13.70
CA PHE A 222 8.71 -9.17 13.18
C PHE A 222 7.44 -9.85 12.65
N LYS A 223 6.29 -9.31 13.04
CA LYS A 223 5.00 -9.66 12.46
C LYS A 223 4.48 -8.42 11.73
N PRO A 224 4.14 -8.53 10.44
CA PRO A 224 3.43 -7.47 9.74
C PRO A 224 2.19 -7.07 10.54
N PHE A 225 1.85 -5.79 10.51
CA PHE A 225 0.57 -5.31 11.03
C PHE A 225 -0.60 -5.97 10.27
N TRP A 226 -0.42 -6.23 8.97
CA TRP A 226 -1.40 -6.95 8.18
C TRP A 226 -0.78 -7.59 6.92
N THR A 227 -1.32 -8.72 6.42
CA THR A 227 -0.80 -9.44 5.24
C THR A 227 -1.86 -9.77 4.18
N SER A 228 -1.46 -9.93 2.91
CA SER A 228 -2.33 -10.34 1.80
C SER A 228 -3.14 -11.62 2.02
N SER A 229 -2.68 -12.50 2.92
CA SER A 229 -3.38 -13.74 3.31
C SER A 229 -4.46 -13.55 4.38
N GLU A 230 -4.54 -12.39 5.02
CA GLU A 230 -5.52 -12.14 6.06
C GLU A 230 -6.89 -11.73 5.51
N ASN A 231 -7.92 -12.17 6.22
CA ASN A 231 -9.31 -12.15 5.77
C ASN A 231 -9.94 -10.75 5.69
N SER A 232 -9.42 -9.80 6.45
CA SER A 232 -9.94 -8.43 6.54
C SER A 232 -8.81 -7.49 6.93
N PHE A 233 -8.88 -6.25 6.44
CA PHE A 233 -7.97 -5.20 6.89
C PHE A 233 -8.30 -4.84 8.33
N PRO A 234 -7.31 -4.61 9.22
CA PRO A 234 -7.56 -4.16 10.57
C PRO A 234 -8.32 -2.84 10.56
N GLU A 235 -9.27 -2.71 11.49
CA GLU A 235 -9.90 -1.43 11.78
C GLU A 235 -8.89 -0.49 12.46
N THR A 236 -9.19 0.81 12.45
CA THR A 236 -8.45 1.82 13.22
C THR A 236 -8.22 1.33 14.66
N PRO A 237 -7.01 1.52 15.22
CA PRO A 237 -6.72 1.16 16.62
C PRO A 237 -7.71 1.75 17.63
#